data_AF-A0A316A5W5-F1
#
_entry.id   AF-A0A316A5W5-F1
#
_cell.length_a   1.000
_cell.length_b   1.000
_cell.length_c   1.000
_cell.angle_alpha   90.00
_cell.angle_beta   90.00
_cell.angle_gamma   90.00
#
_symmetry.space_group_name_H-M   'P 1'
#
loop_
_entity.id
_entity.type
_entity.pdbx_description
1 polymer ?
#
loop_
_entity_poly.entity_id
_entity_poly.type
_entity_poly.pdbx_seq_one_letter_code
_entity_poly.pdbx_strand_id
1 'polypeptide(L)'
;MIINFSALPYQITDIRTVSAVIDRDRPPFPIAIIDQDSYIVSSEIQSGIDFDTERIAHNFHIGKYCSFADKIKFLLSLNHDYKHVTTGVCSFLNGITIENVLRQNNQIIIQNDVWIGSGSTIMSGVTIHNGAVIAANSHVVSDVPPYAIVGGNPAKVIKFRFTEEQIEKLLKISWWLWSPKKLQENKMMFTKSIDEFIEQFYDEAVTDVPLLNYKKTKPIYLLFPDFEADYSLTEYILRDFCRKYNNTGKVELILYLNLDDDKLNDTIIEQYTSQLKSILVKLGQENNESIILLIDNLADERPLFQLSDYYITTRAKETVQRTCYADMYNVKVISGVDKPVFY
;
A
#
# COMPACT_ATOMS: atom_id res chain seq x y z
N MET A 1 1.37 14.26 -15.99
CA MET A 1 2.08 13.12 -16.61
C MET A 1 1.06 12.03 -16.96
N ILE A 2 1.20 11.39 -18.12
CA ILE A 2 0.35 10.26 -18.55
C ILE A 2 1.25 9.07 -18.86
N ILE A 3 0.95 7.91 -18.29
CA ILE A 3 1.69 6.67 -18.51
C ILE A 3 0.74 5.56 -18.89
N ASN A 4 0.98 4.96 -20.05
CA ASN A 4 0.26 3.79 -20.51
C ASN A 4 1.06 2.53 -20.14
N PHE A 5 0.37 1.50 -19.68
CA PHE A 5 0.99 0.22 -19.35
C PHE A 5 0.04 -0.95 -19.67
N SER A 6 0.64 -2.09 -19.97
CA SER A 6 -0.04 -3.36 -20.23
C SER A 6 0.88 -4.54 -19.89
N ALA A 7 0.28 -5.70 -19.64
CA ALA A 7 0.94 -6.97 -19.39
C ALA A 7 0.03 -8.10 -19.87
N LEU A 8 0.51 -8.99 -20.72
CA LEU A 8 -0.24 -10.18 -21.13
C LEU A 8 -0.25 -11.21 -20.00
N PRO A 9 -1.22 -12.14 -19.99
CA PRO A 9 -1.22 -13.25 -19.05
C PRO A 9 0.13 -13.97 -18.99
N TYR A 10 0.53 -14.38 -17.78
CA TYR A 10 1.76 -15.12 -17.48
C TYR A 10 3.08 -14.35 -17.72
N GLN A 11 3.05 -13.06 -18.08
CA GLN A 11 4.28 -12.27 -18.28
C GLN A 11 4.93 -11.79 -16.99
N ILE A 12 4.15 -11.62 -15.91
CA ILE A 12 4.66 -11.16 -14.62
C ILE A 12 4.82 -12.40 -13.74
N THR A 13 6.03 -12.95 -13.69
CA THR A 13 6.31 -14.20 -12.94
C THR A 13 6.69 -13.97 -11.48
N ASP A 14 7.06 -12.74 -11.13
CA ASP A 14 7.33 -12.29 -9.76
C ASP A 14 6.80 -10.86 -9.63
N ILE A 15 7.67 -9.85 -9.77
CA ILE A 15 7.26 -8.44 -9.71
C ILE A 15 7.69 -7.68 -10.96
N ARG A 16 6.82 -6.78 -11.40
CA ARG A 16 7.10 -5.80 -12.45
C ARG A 16 6.91 -4.38 -11.91
N THR A 17 7.94 -3.56 -12.10
CA THR A 17 7.87 -2.12 -11.83
C THR A 17 7.59 -1.35 -13.13
N VAL A 18 6.58 -0.49 -13.11
CA VAL A 18 6.36 0.53 -14.14
C VAL A 18 7.04 1.81 -13.68
N SER A 19 8.06 2.25 -14.42
CA SER A 19 8.84 3.44 -14.05
C SER A 19 8.73 4.55 -15.10
N ALA A 20 8.95 5.80 -14.68
CA ALA A 20 9.16 6.91 -15.60
C ALA A 20 10.38 7.74 -15.23
N VAL A 21 11.02 8.30 -16.25
CA VAL A 21 12.12 9.26 -16.07
C VAL A 21 11.50 10.62 -15.72
N ILE A 22 11.65 11.03 -14.47
CA ILE A 22 11.15 12.32 -13.96
C ILE A 22 12.28 13.37 -13.84
N ASP A 23 13.50 12.90 -13.61
CA ASP A 23 14.73 13.67 -13.52
C ASP A 23 15.82 12.86 -14.23
N ARG A 24 16.61 13.51 -15.08
CA ARG A 24 17.65 12.83 -15.86
C ARG A 24 18.86 12.45 -15.00
N ASP A 25 19.02 13.08 -13.84
CA ASP A 25 20.14 12.87 -12.92
C ASP A 25 19.80 11.85 -11.82
N ARG A 26 18.60 11.24 -11.86
CA ARG A 26 18.14 10.23 -10.90
C ARG A 26 17.71 8.93 -11.60
N PRO A 27 17.71 7.78 -10.88
CA PRO A 27 17.12 6.54 -11.38
C PRO A 27 15.65 6.72 -11.79
N PRO A 28 15.10 5.92 -12.74
CA PRO A 28 13.69 6.03 -13.10
C PRO A 28 12.75 5.84 -11.89
N PHE A 29 11.79 6.74 -11.71
CA PHE A 29 10.86 6.72 -10.57
C PHE A 29 9.88 5.55 -10.67
N PRO A 30 9.74 4.70 -9.63
CA PRO A 30 8.83 3.55 -9.63
C PRO A 30 7.39 4.02 -9.37
N ILE A 31 6.61 4.09 -10.44
CA ILE A 31 5.25 4.65 -10.41
C ILE A 31 4.24 3.61 -9.98
N ALA A 32 4.38 2.38 -10.49
CA ALA A 32 3.53 1.27 -10.10
C ALA A 32 4.35 0.01 -9.87
N ILE A 33 3.94 -0.79 -8.89
CA ILE A 33 4.47 -2.13 -8.63
C ILE A 33 3.33 -3.11 -8.87
N ILE A 34 3.60 -4.12 -9.69
CA ILE A 34 2.62 -5.11 -10.15
C ILE A 34 3.15 -6.49 -9.79
N ASP A 35 2.40 -7.22 -8.98
CA ASP A 35 2.76 -8.55 -8.49
C ASP A 35 2.31 -9.65 -9.47
N GLN A 36 2.71 -10.88 -9.15
CA GLN A 36 2.68 -12.06 -10.00
C GLN A 36 1.30 -12.35 -10.61
N ASP A 37 1.33 -12.78 -11.88
CA ASP A 37 0.20 -13.30 -12.65
C ASP A 37 -1.00 -12.34 -12.79
N SER A 38 -0.80 -11.07 -12.44
CA SER A 38 -1.71 -9.99 -12.82
C SER A 38 -1.51 -9.64 -14.29
N TYR A 39 -2.60 -9.61 -15.05
CA TYR A 39 -2.58 -9.18 -16.45
C TYR A 39 -3.36 -7.89 -16.66
N ILE A 40 -2.88 -7.07 -17.58
CA ILE A 40 -3.44 -5.77 -17.93
C ILE A 40 -3.54 -5.67 -19.45
N VAL A 41 -4.77 -5.64 -19.98
CA VAL A 41 -4.98 -5.43 -21.43
C VAL A 41 -4.50 -4.03 -21.83
N SER A 42 -5.02 -2.99 -21.18
CA SER A 42 -4.56 -1.61 -21.36
C SER A 42 -5.01 -0.74 -20.19
N SER A 43 -4.08 -0.01 -19.60
CA SER A 43 -4.36 0.93 -18.52
C SER A 43 -3.53 2.19 -18.63
N GLU A 44 -4.06 3.28 -18.08
CA GLU A 44 -3.44 4.59 -18.07
C GLU A 44 -3.38 5.15 -16.64
N ILE A 45 -2.20 5.62 -16.24
CA ILE A 45 -2.00 6.40 -15.02
C ILE A 45 -1.95 7.86 -15.43
N GLN A 46 -2.87 8.66 -14.91
CA GLN A 46 -2.81 10.11 -15.03
C GLN A 46 -2.43 10.71 -13.68
N SER A 47 -1.39 11.52 -13.70
CA SER A 47 -0.84 12.19 -12.52
C SER A 47 -0.77 13.69 -12.75
N GLY A 48 -1.05 14.48 -11.71
CA GLY A 48 -0.79 15.92 -11.66
C GLY A 48 0.69 16.25 -11.93
N ILE A 49 0.95 17.48 -12.38
CA ILE A 49 2.28 18.02 -12.72
C ILE A 49 3.00 18.56 -11.47
N ASP A 50 2.40 18.45 -10.28
CA ASP A 50 3.02 18.77 -9.00
C ASP A 50 4.05 17.69 -8.61
N PHE A 51 5.03 17.47 -9.51
CA PHE A 51 6.31 16.86 -9.22
C PHE A 51 7.06 17.81 -8.28
N ASP A 52 6.66 17.80 -7.03
CA ASP A 52 7.61 18.03 -5.95
C ASP A 52 8.68 16.93 -6.09
N THR A 53 9.77 17.24 -6.77
CA THR A 53 10.89 16.31 -7.02
C THR A 53 11.60 15.91 -5.72
N GLU A 54 11.36 16.61 -4.61
CA GLU A 54 11.83 16.20 -3.29
C GLU A 54 10.95 15.11 -2.66
N ARG A 55 9.64 15.11 -2.94
CA ARG A 55 8.65 14.30 -2.21
C ARG A 55 8.09 13.14 -3.02
N ILE A 56 7.95 13.37 -4.33
CA ILE A 56 7.37 12.51 -5.36
C ILE A 56 6.18 11.72 -4.82
N ALA A 57 5.02 12.35 -4.81
CA ALA A 57 3.83 11.84 -4.11
C ALA A 57 3.05 10.82 -4.95
N HIS A 58 3.60 9.63 -5.21
CA HIS A 58 2.84 8.52 -5.80
C HIS A 58 3.14 7.20 -5.13
N ASN A 59 2.09 6.43 -4.88
CA ASN A 59 2.20 5.04 -4.48
C ASN A 59 1.09 4.22 -5.15
N PHE A 60 1.41 3.44 -6.17
CA PHE A 60 0.42 2.59 -6.85
C PHE A 60 0.86 1.15 -6.84
N HIS A 61 0.04 0.29 -6.23
CA HIS A 61 0.32 -1.13 -6.10
C HIS A 61 -0.81 -1.96 -6.68
N ILE A 62 -0.44 -3.06 -7.34
CA ILE A 62 -1.34 -4.09 -7.84
C ILE A 62 -0.86 -5.44 -7.31
N GLY A 63 -1.74 -6.13 -6.58
CA GLY A 63 -1.50 -7.45 -6.01
C GLY A 63 -1.46 -8.55 -7.07
N LYS A 64 -1.47 -9.80 -6.59
CA LYS A 64 -1.36 -10.99 -7.43
C LYS A 64 -2.69 -11.34 -8.11
N TYR A 65 -2.60 -12.04 -9.24
CA TYR A 65 -3.74 -12.70 -9.90
C TYR A 65 -4.88 -11.76 -10.32
N CYS A 66 -4.59 -10.48 -10.56
CA CYS A 66 -5.59 -9.51 -10.99
C CYS A 66 -5.86 -9.56 -12.49
N SER A 67 -7.09 -9.21 -12.87
CA SER A 67 -7.58 -9.24 -14.24
C SER A 67 -8.05 -7.85 -14.66
N PHE A 68 -7.27 -7.14 -15.48
CA PHE A 68 -7.59 -5.76 -15.89
C PHE A 68 -7.97 -5.73 -17.38
N ALA A 69 -9.19 -5.29 -17.67
CA ALA A 69 -9.67 -5.07 -19.04
C ALA A 69 -9.01 -3.84 -19.71
N ASP A 70 -9.51 -3.40 -20.86
CA ASP A 70 -8.98 -2.24 -21.58
C ASP A 70 -9.49 -0.90 -21.02
N LYS A 71 -8.73 0.17 -21.29
CA LYS A 71 -9.13 1.58 -21.04
C LYS A 71 -9.40 1.91 -19.56
N ILE A 72 -8.74 1.23 -18.64
CA ILE A 72 -8.83 1.58 -17.22
C ILE A 72 -7.95 2.80 -16.93
N LYS A 73 -8.48 3.75 -16.15
CA LYS A 73 -7.76 4.97 -15.75
C LYS A 73 -7.54 5.00 -14.25
N PHE A 74 -6.32 5.33 -13.85
CA PHE A 74 -5.93 5.57 -12.46
C PHE A 74 -5.57 7.06 -12.33
N LEU A 75 -6.34 7.81 -11.55
CA LEU A 75 -6.14 9.25 -11.36
C LEU A 75 -5.44 9.49 -10.02
N LEU A 76 -4.18 9.92 -10.06
CA LEU A 76 -3.35 10.21 -8.88
C LEU A 76 -3.05 11.71 -8.79
N SER A 77 -3.13 12.29 -7.60
CA SER A 77 -2.59 13.64 -7.33
C SER A 77 -3.14 14.74 -8.27
N LEU A 78 -4.42 14.66 -8.66
CA LEU A 78 -5.10 15.59 -9.59
C LEU A 78 -6.15 16.48 -8.90
N ASN A 79 -6.12 16.58 -7.57
CA ASN A 79 -7.07 17.36 -6.80
C ASN A 79 -6.68 18.84 -6.73
N HIS A 80 -7.67 19.71 -6.78
CA HIS A 80 -7.53 21.14 -6.54
C HIS A 80 -8.17 21.53 -5.20
N ASP A 81 -7.59 22.52 -4.53
CA ASP A 81 -8.18 23.05 -3.30
C ASP A 81 -9.39 23.92 -3.63
N TYR A 82 -10.57 23.31 -3.55
CA TYR A 82 -11.86 23.98 -3.80
C TYR A 82 -12.34 24.84 -2.62
N LYS A 83 -11.59 24.91 -1.50
CA LYS A 83 -11.91 25.83 -0.39
C LYS A 83 -11.29 27.22 -0.58
N HIS A 84 -10.33 27.36 -1.49
CA HIS A 84 -9.82 28.67 -1.88
C HIS A 84 -10.76 29.41 -2.83
N VAL A 85 -10.57 30.73 -2.93
CA VAL A 85 -11.33 31.61 -3.85
C VAL A 85 -11.15 31.21 -5.32
N THR A 86 -10.00 30.64 -5.68
CA THR A 86 -9.72 30.09 -7.02
C THR A 86 -9.12 28.70 -6.91
N THR A 87 -9.51 27.81 -7.83
CA THR A 87 -8.90 26.48 -8.00
C THR A 87 -7.80 26.48 -9.06
N GLY A 88 -7.67 27.58 -9.83
CA GLY A 88 -6.77 27.67 -10.97
C GLY A 88 -5.37 28.21 -10.62
N VAL A 89 -4.39 27.80 -11.42
CA VAL A 89 -3.04 28.39 -11.41
C VAL A 89 -3.09 29.71 -12.19
N CYS A 90 -3.46 30.79 -11.50
CA CYS A 90 -3.64 32.10 -12.13
C CYS A 90 -2.31 32.87 -12.20
N SER A 91 -1.97 33.42 -13.37
CA SER A 91 -0.70 34.14 -13.58
C SER A 91 -0.52 35.37 -12.68
N PHE A 92 -1.60 36.02 -12.23
CA PHE A 92 -1.54 37.14 -11.29
C PHE A 92 -1.16 36.74 -9.85
N LEU A 93 -1.21 35.44 -9.54
CA LEU A 93 -0.76 34.88 -8.25
C LEU A 93 0.70 34.38 -8.33
N ASN A 94 1.40 34.60 -9.44
CA ASN A 94 2.77 34.15 -9.60
C ASN A 94 3.68 34.75 -8.51
N GLY A 95 4.48 33.90 -7.86
CA GLY A 95 5.34 34.27 -6.72
C GLY A 95 4.65 34.25 -5.35
N ILE A 96 3.35 33.97 -5.27
CA ILE A 96 2.63 33.79 -4.01
C ILE A 96 2.57 32.29 -3.68
N THR A 97 3.07 31.91 -2.51
CA THR A 97 2.88 30.56 -1.97
C THR A 97 1.47 30.43 -1.40
N ILE A 98 0.65 29.57 -2.01
CA ILE A 98 -0.68 29.23 -1.51
C ILE A 98 -0.55 27.93 -0.70
N GLU A 99 -0.85 27.98 0.59
CA GLU A 99 -0.92 26.78 1.41
C GLU A 99 -2.17 25.98 1.05
N ASN A 100 -2.01 24.69 0.75
CA ASN A 100 -3.15 23.81 0.50
C ASN A 100 -3.76 23.39 1.84
N VAL A 101 -5.07 23.62 2.02
CA VAL A 101 -5.79 23.26 3.25
C VAL A 101 -6.48 21.90 3.15
N LEU A 102 -6.57 21.32 1.95
CA LEU A 102 -7.12 19.99 1.74
C LEU A 102 -6.05 18.92 1.89
N ARG A 103 -6.48 17.77 2.43
CA ARG A 103 -5.70 16.55 2.40
C ARG A 103 -5.52 16.10 0.95
N GLN A 104 -4.29 15.74 0.61
CA GLN A 104 -3.97 15.13 -0.68
C GLN A 104 -3.77 13.64 -0.45
N ASN A 105 -4.65 12.84 -1.04
CA ASN A 105 -4.49 11.39 -1.10
C ASN A 105 -3.76 11.07 -2.40
N ASN A 106 -2.69 10.29 -2.31
CA ASN A 106 -1.78 10.07 -3.44
C ASN A 106 -1.42 8.60 -3.66
N GLN A 107 -2.25 7.70 -3.12
CA GLN A 107 -2.06 6.26 -3.19
C GLN A 107 -3.25 5.56 -3.84
N ILE A 108 -2.99 4.51 -4.62
CA ILE A 108 -4.00 3.52 -4.98
C ILE A 108 -3.43 2.14 -4.64
N ILE A 109 -4.22 1.30 -4.00
CA ILE A 109 -3.85 -0.08 -3.71
C ILE A 109 -4.91 -0.99 -4.32
N ILE A 110 -4.49 -1.86 -5.22
CA ILE A 110 -5.30 -2.97 -5.69
C ILE A 110 -4.74 -4.22 -5.05
N GLN A 111 -5.53 -4.90 -4.23
CA GLN A 111 -5.10 -6.15 -3.60
C GLN A 111 -5.22 -7.33 -4.60
N ASN A 112 -5.35 -8.55 -4.11
CA ASN A 112 -5.22 -9.76 -4.93
C ASN A 112 -6.57 -10.20 -5.55
N ASP A 113 -6.54 -10.95 -6.64
CA ASP A 113 -7.74 -11.50 -7.32
C ASP A 113 -8.78 -10.44 -7.70
N VAL A 114 -8.36 -9.20 -7.96
CA VAL A 114 -9.27 -8.11 -8.35
C VAL A 114 -9.54 -8.16 -9.85
N TRP A 115 -10.82 -8.06 -10.22
CA TRP A 115 -11.23 -7.89 -11.62
C TRP A 115 -11.74 -6.47 -11.87
N ILE A 116 -11.11 -5.76 -12.81
CA ILE A 116 -11.54 -4.41 -13.23
C ILE A 116 -12.06 -4.43 -14.66
N GLY A 117 -13.34 -4.11 -14.81
CA GLY A 117 -14.03 -4.03 -16.10
C GLY A 117 -13.62 -2.81 -16.93
N SER A 118 -13.81 -2.94 -18.24
CA SER A 118 -13.36 -1.96 -19.25
C SER A 118 -13.88 -0.54 -18.98
N GLY A 119 -13.04 0.47 -19.24
CA GLY A 119 -13.43 1.88 -19.14
C GLY A 119 -13.60 2.41 -17.71
N SER A 120 -13.28 1.62 -16.68
CA SER A 120 -13.40 2.07 -15.29
C SER A 120 -12.35 3.12 -14.94
N THR A 121 -12.70 4.02 -14.02
CA THR A 121 -11.79 5.04 -13.48
C THR A 121 -11.67 4.86 -11.97
N ILE A 122 -10.45 4.81 -11.47
CA ILE A 122 -10.12 4.64 -10.04
C ILE A 122 -9.46 5.94 -9.55
N MET A 123 -10.05 6.54 -8.52
CA MET A 123 -9.54 7.77 -7.90
C MET A 123 -8.44 7.49 -6.88
N SER A 124 -7.58 8.49 -6.66
CA SER A 124 -6.58 8.44 -5.60
C SER A 124 -7.19 8.33 -4.20
N GLY A 125 -6.48 7.65 -3.31
CA GLY A 125 -6.88 7.32 -1.95
C GLY A 125 -7.75 6.06 -1.84
N VAL A 126 -7.90 5.29 -2.92
CA VAL A 126 -8.74 4.08 -2.95
C VAL A 126 -7.92 2.82 -2.75
N THR A 127 -8.41 1.94 -1.88
CA THR A 127 -8.05 0.53 -1.79
C THR A 127 -9.15 -0.34 -2.36
N ILE A 128 -8.83 -1.17 -3.34
CA ILE A 128 -9.72 -2.21 -3.86
C ILE A 128 -9.28 -3.54 -3.25
N HIS A 129 -10.07 -4.05 -2.30
CA HIS A 129 -9.67 -5.20 -1.48
C HIS A 129 -9.80 -6.53 -2.23
N ASN A 130 -9.22 -7.58 -1.63
CA ASN A 130 -9.10 -8.91 -2.21
C ASN A 130 -10.40 -9.43 -2.85
N GLY A 131 -10.31 -9.94 -4.07
CA GLY A 131 -11.42 -10.57 -4.77
C GLY A 131 -12.51 -9.63 -5.27
N ALA A 132 -12.38 -8.32 -5.12
CA ALA A 132 -13.39 -7.37 -5.57
C ALA A 132 -13.55 -7.34 -7.11
N VAL A 133 -14.74 -6.99 -7.57
CA VAL A 133 -15.08 -6.86 -9.00
C VAL A 133 -15.62 -5.46 -9.27
N ILE A 134 -14.99 -4.76 -10.20
CA ILE A 134 -15.41 -3.44 -10.67
C ILE A 134 -16.11 -3.62 -12.01
N ALA A 135 -17.42 -3.35 -12.07
CA ALA A 135 -18.17 -3.41 -13.31
C ALA A 135 -17.62 -2.39 -14.33
N ALA A 136 -17.80 -2.67 -15.63
CA ALA A 136 -17.34 -1.78 -16.69
C ALA A 136 -17.93 -0.36 -16.55
N ASN A 137 -17.15 0.65 -16.97
CA ASN A 137 -17.48 2.07 -16.91
C ASN A 137 -17.81 2.60 -15.50
N SER A 138 -17.24 2.00 -14.45
CA SER A 138 -17.44 2.47 -13.08
C SER A 138 -16.48 3.59 -12.70
N HIS A 139 -16.92 4.49 -11.82
CA HIS A 139 -16.09 5.56 -11.26
C HIS A 139 -15.91 5.34 -9.75
N VAL A 140 -14.79 4.74 -9.36
CA VAL A 140 -14.51 4.31 -7.99
C VAL A 140 -13.84 5.45 -7.23
N VAL A 141 -14.55 5.98 -6.22
CA VAL A 141 -14.15 7.17 -5.44
C VAL A 141 -13.94 6.86 -3.95
N SER A 142 -14.09 5.60 -3.55
CA SER A 142 -13.95 5.11 -2.18
C SER A 142 -13.52 3.64 -2.20
N ASP A 143 -13.00 3.16 -1.08
CA ASP A 143 -12.57 1.76 -0.93
C ASP A 143 -13.68 0.77 -1.30
N VAL A 144 -13.27 -0.35 -1.87
CA VAL A 144 -14.17 -1.44 -2.31
C VAL A 144 -13.95 -2.65 -1.43
N PRO A 145 -14.96 -3.11 -0.66
CA PRO A 145 -14.78 -4.22 0.27
C PRO A 145 -14.35 -5.54 -0.39
N PRO A 146 -13.73 -6.45 0.36
CA PRO A 146 -13.34 -7.76 -0.16
C PRO A 146 -14.52 -8.48 -0.81
N TYR A 147 -14.30 -9.08 -1.98
CA TYR A 147 -15.30 -9.84 -2.74
C TYR A 147 -16.57 -9.07 -3.12
N ALA A 148 -16.62 -7.75 -2.94
CA ALA A 148 -17.73 -6.93 -3.38
C ALA A 148 -17.71 -6.77 -4.91
N ILE A 149 -18.90 -6.72 -5.51
CA ILE A 149 -19.11 -6.32 -6.90
C ILE A 149 -19.68 -4.91 -6.87
N VAL A 150 -18.95 -3.94 -7.42
CA VAL A 150 -19.38 -2.54 -7.47
C VAL A 150 -19.65 -2.08 -8.90
N GLY A 151 -20.51 -1.09 -9.06
CA GLY A 151 -20.74 -0.44 -10.35
C GLY A 151 -21.33 0.95 -10.24
N GLY A 152 -21.23 1.74 -11.33
CA GLY A 152 -21.84 3.06 -11.46
C GLY A 152 -20.88 4.23 -11.26
N ASN A 153 -21.44 5.45 -11.26
CA ASN A 153 -20.71 6.70 -11.04
C ASN A 153 -21.52 7.63 -10.11
N PRO A 154 -21.13 7.78 -8.82
CA PRO A 154 -20.04 7.05 -8.16
C PRO A 154 -20.36 5.56 -8.02
N ALA A 155 -19.32 4.71 -8.03
CA ALA A 155 -19.49 3.27 -7.89
C ALA A 155 -20.09 2.92 -6.51
N LYS A 156 -21.04 1.98 -6.51
CA LYS A 156 -21.70 1.45 -5.29
C LYS A 156 -21.71 -0.07 -5.31
N VAL A 157 -21.74 -0.68 -4.13
CA VAL A 157 -21.89 -2.12 -3.98
C VAL A 157 -23.22 -2.55 -4.59
N ILE A 158 -23.16 -3.48 -5.54
CA ILE A 158 -24.30 -4.14 -6.17
C ILE A 158 -24.66 -5.39 -5.37
N LYS A 159 -23.66 -6.23 -5.11
CA LYS A 159 -23.74 -7.47 -4.32
C LYS A 159 -22.34 -7.95 -3.93
N PHE A 160 -22.26 -9.01 -3.14
CA PHE A 160 -21.02 -9.74 -2.90
C PHE A 160 -20.94 -11.00 -3.77
N ARG A 161 -19.72 -11.46 -4.08
CA ARG A 161 -19.49 -12.72 -4.82
C ARG A 161 -19.97 -13.94 -4.02
N PHE A 162 -19.82 -13.90 -2.70
CA PHE A 162 -20.07 -15.00 -1.77
C PHE A 162 -20.81 -14.49 -0.53
N THR A 163 -21.21 -15.41 0.35
CA THR A 163 -21.76 -15.06 1.68
C THR A 163 -20.68 -14.47 2.58
N GLU A 164 -21.08 -13.72 3.61
CA GLU A 164 -20.16 -13.12 4.59
C GLU A 164 -19.24 -14.17 5.24
N GLU A 165 -19.81 -15.29 5.69
CA GLU A 165 -19.05 -16.40 6.27
C GLU A 165 -18.01 -16.98 5.29
N GLN A 166 -18.38 -17.17 4.02
CA GLN A 166 -17.45 -17.66 3.00
C GLN A 166 -16.31 -16.66 2.74
N ILE A 167 -16.61 -15.36 2.75
CA ILE A 167 -15.62 -14.29 2.58
C ILE A 167 -14.63 -14.29 3.74
N GLU A 168 -15.12 -14.35 4.98
CA GLU A 168 -14.25 -14.43 6.17
C GLU A 168 -13.30 -15.63 6.09
N LYS A 169 -13.83 -16.80 5.72
CA LYS A 169 -13.04 -18.02 5.58
C LYS A 169 -12.01 -17.91 4.46
N LEU A 170 -12.36 -17.35 3.30
CA LEU A 170 -11.42 -17.11 2.20
C LEU A 170 -10.30 -16.13 2.57
N LEU A 171 -10.62 -15.07 3.30
CA LEU A 171 -9.64 -14.10 3.79
C LEU A 171 -8.68 -14.75 4.79
N LYS A 172 -9.14 -15.69 5.61
CA LYS A 172 -8.24 -16.50 6.46
C LYS A 172 -7.36 -17.43 5.63
N ILE A 173 -7.93 -18.10 4.63
CA ILE A 173 -7.18 -19.00 3.75
C ILE A 173 -6.08 -18.26 2.98
N SER A 174 -6.32 -17.03 2.53
CA SER A 174 -5.35 -16.14 1.87
C SER A 174 -4.52 -16.88 0.81
N TRP A 175 -5.18 -17.59 -0.11
CA TRP A 175 -4.53 -18.50 -1.05
C TRP A 175 -3.48 -17.82 -1.95
N TRP A 176 -3.59 -16.51 -2.16
CA TRP A 176 -2.61 -15.72 -2.89
C TRP A 176 -1.24 -15.61 -2.19
N LEU A 177 -1.15 -15.99 -0.91
CA LEU A 177 0.11 -16.07 -0.16
C LEU A 177 0.71 -17.48 -0.17
N TRP A 178 0.05 -18.46 -0.79
CA TRP A 178 0.55 -19.82 -0.85
C TRP A 178 1.84 -19.91 -1.67
N SER A 179 2.71 -20.86 -1.30
CA SER A 179 3.90 -21.14 -2.10
C SER A 179 3.52 -21.65 -3.49
N PRO A 180 4.36 -21.42 -4.52
CA PRO A 180 4.12 -21.94 -5.87
C PRO A 180 3.87 -23.45 -5.90
N LYS A 181 4.55 -24.21 -5.01
CA LYS A 181 4.34 -25.65 -4.85
C LYS A 181 2.92 -25.97 -4.39
N LYS A 182 2.44 -25.30 -3.33
CA LYS A 182 1.09 -25.51 -2.79
C LYS A 182 0.02 -25.14 -3.83
N LEU A 183 0.21 -24.06 -4.58
CA LEU A 183 -0.70 -23.69 -5.68
C LEU A 183 -0.76 -24.78 -6.76
N GLN A 184 0.39 -25.29 -7.19
CA GLN A 184 0.45 -26.32 -8.23
C GLN A 184 -0.18 -27.65 -7.78
N GLU A 185 0.09 -28.08 -6.55
CA GLU A 185 -0.47 -29.31 -5.96
C GLU A 185 -2.00 -29.23 -5.83
N ASN A 186 -2.53 -28.04 -5.56
CA ASN A 186 -3.96 -27.82 -5.30
C ASN A 186 -4.73 -27.17 -6.47
N LYS A 187 -4.12 -27.01 -7.65
CA LYS A 187 -4.71 -26.27 -8.78
C LYS A 187 -6.12 -26.72 -9.19
N MET A 188 -6.43 -28.01 -9.03
CA MET A 188 -7.76 -28.55 -9.36
C MET A 188 -8.85 -27.98 -8.45
N MET A 189 -8.53 -27.61 -7.20
CA MET A 189 -9.49 -27.03 -6.25
C MET A 189 -10.01 -25.67 -6.69
N PHE A 190 -9.26 -24.90 -7.49
CA PHE A 190 -9.72 -23.63 -8.06
C PHE A 190 -10.84 -23.77 -9.10
N THR A 191 -11.14 -25.01 -9.52
CA THR A 191 -12.27 -25.32 -10.42
C THR A 191 -13.50 -25.85 -9.69
N LYS A 192 -13.41 -26.00 -8.37
CA LYS A 192 -14.47 -26.55 -7.51
C LYS A 192 -15.38 -25.45 -6.96
N SER A 193 -16.45 -25.86 -6.28
CA SER A 193 -17.29 -24.91 -5.57
C SER A 193 -16.52 -24.24 -4.43
N ILE A 194 -16.99 -23.06 -4.03
CA ILE A 194 -16.39 -22.33 -2.91
C ILE A 194 -16.47 -23.13 -1.60
N ASP A 195 -17.56 -23.89 -1.40
CA ASP A 195 -17.75 -24.69 -0.19
C ASP A 195 -16.75 -25.85 -0.11
N GLU A 196 -16.53 -26.58 -1.22
CA GLU A 196 -15.49 -27.61 -1.29
C GLU A 196 -14.08 -27.03 -1.06
N PHE A 197 -13.79 -25.84 -1.59
CA PHE A 197 -12.51 -25.18 -1.37
C PHE A 197 -12.30 -24.81 0.10
N ILE A 198 -13.32 -24.24 0.72
CA ILE A 198 -13.29 -23.86 2.13
C ILE A 198 -13.16 -25.08 3.03
N GLU A 199 -13.96 -26.13 2.81
CA GLU A 199 -13.90 -27.38 3.58
C GLU A 199 -12.50 -27.99 3.56
N GLN A 200 -11.81 -27.91 2.43
CA GLN A 200 -10.46 -28.46 2.27
C GLN A 200 -9.36 -27.67 2.99
N PHE A 201 -9.46 -26.34 3.08
CA PHE A 201 -8.32 -25.48 3.46
C PHE A 201 -8.53 -24.59 4.68
N TYR A 202 -9.77 -24.41 5.15
CA TYR A 202 -10.03 -23.46 6.23
C TYR A 202 -9.37 -23.88 7.54
N ASP A 203 -9.47 -25.15 7.93
CA ASP A 203 -8.90 -25.62 9.21
C ASP A 203 -7.37 -25.47 9.26
N GLU A 204 -6.68 -25.66 8.13
CA GLU A 204 -5.23 -25.42 8.02
C GLU A 204 -4.89 -23.92 8.14
N ALA A 205 -5.77 -23.06 7.65
CA ALA A 205 -5.55 -21.61 7.65
C ALA A 205 -5.74 -20.98 9.03
N VAL A 206 -6.54 -21.59 9.90
CA VAL A 206 -6.73 -21.18 11.30
C VAL A 206 -5.54 -21.69 12.12
N THR A 207 -4.37 -21.08 11.91
CA THR A 207 -3.17 -21.30 12.73
C THR A 207 -3.00 -20.18 13.75
N ASP A 208 -2.52 -20.55 14.94
CA ASP A 208 -2.14 -19.56 15.95
C ASP A 208 -0.95 -18.74 15.45
N VAL A 209 -1.16 -17.44 15.33
CA VAL A 209 -0.09 -16.47 15.06
C VAL A 209 0.55 -16.12 16.40
N PRO A 210 1.88 -16.30 16.57
CA PRO A 210 2.55 -16.00 17.82
C PRO A 210 2.37 -14.55 18.24
N LEU A 211 2.16 -14.30 19.53
CA LEU A 211 2.15 -12.94 20.08
C LEU A 211 3.59 -12.46 20.32
N LEU A 212 3.88 -11.22 19.93
CA LEU A 212 5.12 -10.56 20.33
C LEU A 212 5.09 -10.26 21.83
N ASN A 213 6.21 -10.50 22.51
CA ASN A 213 6.39 -10.12 23.90
C ASN A 213 6.67 -8.61 24.00
N TYR A 214 5.65 -7.80 23.69
CA TYR A 214 5.71 -6.34 23.74
C TYR A 214 4.51 -5.79 24.51
N LYS A 215 4.76 -5.00 25.55
CA LYS A 215 3.70 -4.40 26.36
C LYS A 215 3.23 -3.11 25.72
N LYS A 216 2.17 -3.20 24.91
CA LYS A 216 1.48 -2.02 24.37
C LYS A 216 0.88 -1.17 25.50
N THR A 217 1.29 0.09 25.58
CA THR A 217 0.78 1.07 26.57
C THR A 217 0.13 2.30 25.93
N LYS A 218 0.37 2.50 24.63
CA LYS A 218 -0.08 3.63 23.83
C LYS A 218 -0.32 3.16 22.38
N PRO A 219 -1.00 3.96 21.53
CA PRO A 219 -1.21 3.61 20.15
C PRO A 219 0.12 3.46 19.38
N ILE A 220 0.20 2.43 18.55
CA ILE A 220 1.40 2.06 17.79
C ILE A 220 1.16 2.29 16.29
N TYR A 221 2.05 3.07 15.70
CA TYR A 221 2.23 3.19 14.26
C TYR A 221 3.37 2.27 13.83
N LEU A 222 3.10 1.39 12.89
CA LEU A 222 4.08 0.50 12.30
C LEU A 222 4.53 1.05 10.95
N LEU A 223 5.84 1.16 10.77
CA LEU A 223 6.48 1.49 9.50
C LEU A 223 7.59 0.48 9.23
N PHE A 224 7.63 -0.04 8.01
CA PHE A 224 8.77 -0.79 7.50
C PHE A 224 9.63 0.20 6.70
N PRO A 225 10.77 0.66 7.24
CA PRO A 225 11.55 1.70 6.60
C PRO A 225 12.18 1.21 5.29
N ASP A 226 12.20 2.09 4.30
CA ASP A 226 12.73 1.88 2.96
C ASP A 226 14.03 2.68 2.75
N PHE A 227 14.97 2.58 3.71
CA PHE A 227 16.20 3.38 3.74
C PHE A 227 17.04 3.28 2.46
N GLU A 228 17.12 2.09 1.88
CA GLU A 228 17.96 1.79 0.72
C GLU A 228 17.25 2.06 -0.62
N ALA A 229 16.00 2.53 -0.60
CA ALA A 229 15.26 2.85 -1.81
C ALA A 229 15.70 4.21 -2.39
N ASP A 230 15.93 4.27 -3.71
CA ASP A 230 16.24 5.51 -4.45
C ASP A 230 15.23 6.64 -4.17
N TYR A 231 13.99 6.26 -3.87
CA TYR A 231 12.85 7.14 -3.59
C TYR A 231 12.22 6.80 -2.23
N SER A 232 13.06 6.68 -1.21
CA SER A 232 12.68 6.41 0.17
C SER A 232 11.64 7.41 0.70
N LEU A 233 10.63 6.89 1.41
CA LEU A 233 9.64 7.71 2.13
C LEU A 233 9.98 7.87 3.60
N THR A 234 10.94 7.11 4.12
CA THR A 234 11.23 7.04 5.55
C THR A 234 11.53 8.40 6.17
N GLU A 235 12.44 9.18 5.58
CA GLU A 235 12.80 10.52 6.10
C GLU A 235 11.59 11.47 6.10
N TYR A 236 10.78 11.43 5.04
CA TYR A 236 9.58 12.25 4.93
C TYR A 236 8.53 11.89 6.00
N ILE A 237 8.28 10.59 6.20
CA ILE A 237 7.35 10.11 7.21
C ILE A 237 7.84 10.49 8.61
N LEU A 238 9.14 10.29 8.91
CA LEU A 238 9.72 10.68 10.20
C LEU A 238 9.59 12.19 10.45
N ARG A 239 9.84 13.02 9.45
CA ARG A 239 9.66 14.47 9.56
C ARG A 239 8.22 14.86 9.89
N ASP A 240 7.23 14.26 9.22
CA ASP A 240 5.81 14.57 9.47
C ASP A 240 5.34 14.03 10.83
N PHE A 241 5.84 12.85 11.23
CA PHE A 241 5.61 12.28 12.56
C PHE A 241 6.13 13.21 13.66
N CYS A 242 7.39 13.64 13.56
CA CYS A 242 8.01 14.54 14.53
C CYS A 242 7.29 15.89 14.57
N ARG A 243 6.85 16.42 13.42
CA ARG A 243 6.04 17.66 13.38
C ARG A 243 4.73 17.53 14.14
N LYS A 244 4.04 16.39 14.01
CA LYS A 244 2.73 16.15 14.63
C LYS A 244 2.82 15.78 16.12
N TYR A 245 3.78 14.93 16.48
CA TYR A 245 3.83 14.26 17.77
C TYR A 245 5.04 14.63 18.64
N ASN A 246 5.86 15.60 18.22
CA ASN A 246 7.09 16.09 18.87
C ASN A 246 7.18 15.81 20.39
N ASN A 247 7.83 14.71 20.77
CA ASN A 247 8.04 14.27 22.15
C ASN A 247 6.79 14.32 23.07
N THR A 248 5.61 14.12 22.50
CA THR A 248 4.35 14.14 23.26
C THR A 248 4.19 12.92 24.18
N GLY A 249 4.91 11.83 23.90
CA GLY A 249 4.77 10.54 24.59
C GLY A 249 3.41 9.85 24.39
N LYS A 250 2.57 10.36 23.49
CA LYS A 250 1.18 9.90 23.28
C LYS A 250 1.07 8.66 22.41
N VAL A 251 2.06 8.40 21.56
CA VAL A 251 2.06 7.32 20.55
C VAL A 251 3.47 6.75 20.42
N GLU A 252 3.59 5.57 19.83
CA GLU A 252 4.86 4.96 19.41
C GLU A 252 4.89 4.80 17.90
N LEU A 253 6.05 5.07 17.30
CA LEU A 253 6.38 4.72 15.93
C LEU A 253 7.42 3.60 15.96
N ILE A 254 6.98 2.39 15.65
CA ILE A 254 7.85 1.23 15.48
C ILE A 254 8.32 1.19 14.03
N LEU A 255 9.62 1.37 13.84
CA LEU A 255 10.34 1.10 12.61
C LEU A 255 10.79 -0.36 12.67
N TYR A 256 10.21 -1.23 11.85
CA TYR A 256 10.59 -2.64 11.81
C TYR A 256 11.34 -2.98 10.53
N LEU A 257 12.61 -3.38 10.67
CA LEU A 257 13.45 -3.83 9.57
C LEU A 257 13.60 -5.35 9.63
N ASN A 258 12.97 -6.05 8.69
CA ASN A 258 13.09 -7.50 8.56
C ASN A 258 14.35 -7.84 7.76
N LEU A 259 15.29 -8.56 8.34
CA LEU A 259 16.52 -8.99 7.67
C LEU A 259 16.64 -10.51 7.67
N ASP A 260 17.01 -11.08 6.53
CA ASP A 260 17.37 -12.48 6.43
C ASP A 260 18.55 -12.82 7.38
N ASP A 261 18.61 -14.05 7.90
CA ASP A 261 19.64 -14.50 8.87
C ASP A 261 21.08 -14.25 8.40
N ASP A 262 21.35 -14.36 7.09
CA ASP A 262 22.67 -14.12 6.51
C ASP A 262 23.07 -12.64 6.50
N LYS A 263 22.08 -11.73 6.57
CA LYS A 263 22.28 -10.27 6.63
C LYS A 263 22.23 -9.72 8.04
N LEU A 264 21.60 -10.43 8.98
CA LEU A 264 21.47 -9.99 10.36
C LEU A 264 22.80 -10.16 11.12
N ASN A 265 23.58 -9.08 11.18
CA ASN A 265 24.83 -9.01 11.93
C ASN A 265 25.05 -7.62 12.53
N ASP A 266 25.95 -7.52 13.50
CA ASP A 266 26.23 -6.29 14.24
C ASP A 266 26.58 -5.09 13.35
N THR A 267 27.33 -5.33 12.26
CA THR A 267 27.72 -4.27 11.31
C THR A 267 26.50 -3.67 10.62
N ILE A 268 25.59 -4.52 10.14
CA ILE A 268 24.36 -4.08 9.46
C ILE A 268 23.40 -3.40 10.44
N ILE A 269 23.28 -3.92 11.66
CA ILE A 269 22.50 -3.29 12.73
C ILE A 269 23.04 -1.90 13.03
N GLU A 270 24.37 -1.75 13.16
CA GLU A 270 25.02 -0.46 13.40
C GLU A 270 24.83 0.51 12.22
N GLN A 271 24.88 0.02 10.97
CA GLN A 271 24.61 0.80 9.77
C GLN A 271 23.21 1.43 9.82
N TYR A 272 22.15 0.63 9.96
CA TYR A 272 20.77 1.15 9.98
C TYR A 272 20.48 2.01 11.20
N THR A 273 21.03 1.64 12.37
CA THR A 273 20.95 2.47 13.57
C THR A 273 21.59 3.84 13.35
N SER A 274 22.74 3.89 12.67
CA SER A 274 23.45 5.15 12.36
C SER A 274 22.70 5.99 11.31
N GLN A 275 22.10 5.35 10.30
CA GLN A 275 21.25 6.03 9.33
C GLN A 275 20.04 6.70 10.02
N LEU A 276 19.31 5.97 10.87
CA LEU A 276 18.20 6.54 11.63
C LEU A 276 18.65 7.70 12.52
N LYS A 277 19.75 7.51 13.28
CA LYS A 277 20.31 8.57 14.13
C LYS A 277 20.64 9.84 13.33
N SER A 278 21.24 9.68 12.14
CA SER A 278 21.55 10.81 11.24
C SER A 278 20.29 11.58 10.84
N ILE A 279 19.20 10.88 10.49
CA ILE A 279 17.92 11.52 10.18
C ILE A 279 17.36 12.24 11.41
N LEU A 280 17.36 11.60 12.58
CA LEU A 280 16.82 12.20 13.81
C LEU A 280 17.61 13.44 14.25
N VAL A 281 18.94 13.44 14.10
CA VAL A 281 19.79 14.62 14.36
C VAL A 281 19.43 15.78 13.42
N LYS A 282 19.26 15.52 12.12
CA LYS A 282 18.82 16.56 11.17
C LYS A 282 17.46 17.16 11.54
N LEU A 283 16.58 16.36 12.15
CA LEU A 283 15.26 16.79 12.60
C LEU A 283 15.27 17.42 14.01
N GLY A 284 16.40 17.41 14.73
CA GLY A 284 16.49 17.84 16.14
C GLY A 284 15.67 16.96 17.09
N GLN A 285 15.70 15.64 16.85
CA GLN A 285 14.87 14.62 17.51
C GLN A 285 15.70 13.41 17.98
N GLU A 286 17.00 13.58 18.20
CA GLU A 286 17.93 12.51 18.57
C GLU A 286 17.59 11.79 19.88
N ASN A 287 16.81 12.41 20.76
CA ASN A 287 16.35 11.86 22.04
C ASN A 287 14.85 11.49 22.03
N ASN A 288 14.23 11.33 20.86
CA ASN A 288 12.81 11.03 20.77
C ASN A 288 12.53 9.55 21.08
N GLU A 289 12.13 9.28 22.32
CA GLU A 289 11.80 7.93 22.82
C GLU A 289 10.52 7.34 22.21
N SER A 290 9.74 8.11 21.44
CA SER A 290 8.55 7.61 20.76
C SER A 290 8.89 6.87 19.46
N ILE A 291 10.12 6.97 18.96
CA ILE A 291 10.59 6.32 17.72
C ILE A 291 11.47 5.14 18.11
N ILE A 292 11.04 3.93 17.76
CA ILE A 292 11.68 2.68 18.17
C ILE A 292 12.10 1.93 16.91
N LEU A 293 13.39 1.62 16.78
CA LEU A 293 13.90 0.75 15.71
C LEU A 293 14.02 -0.67 16.23
N LEU A 294 13.34 -1.59 15.55
CA LEU A 294 13.46 -3.04 15.75
C LEU A 294 14.06 -3.65 14.49
N ILE A 295 15.11 -4.44 14.65
CA ILE A 295 15.78 -5.17 13.58
C ILE A 295 15.80 -6.64 14.00
N ASP A 296 15.15 -7.49 13.22
CA ASP A 296 15.01 -8.91 13.52
C ASP A 296 14.72 -9.71 12.23
N ASN A 297 14.67 -11.03 12.33
CA ASN A 297 14.26 -11.93 11.26
C ASN A 297 12.95 -12.63 11.61
N LEU A 298 11.82 -12.01 11.24
CA LEU A 298 10.51 -12.64 11.39
C LEU A 298 10.11 -13.31 10.09
N ALA A 299 9.99 -14.64 10.13
CA ALA A 299 9.41 -15.43 9.05
C ALA A 299 7.93 -15.09 8.79
N ASP A 300 7.22 -14.60 9.81
CA ASP A 300 5.84 -14.15 9.73
C ASP A 300 5.69 -12.77 10.37
N GLU A 301 5.28 -11.79 9.56
CA GLU A 301 5.11 -10.39 10.00
C GLU A 301 3.74 -10.13 10.67
N ARG A 302 2.78 -11.06 10.58
CA ARG A 302 1.43 -10.91 11.18
C ARG A 302 1.43 -10.51 12.66
N PRO A 303 2.33 -10.98 13.53
CA PRO A 303 2.42 -10.52 14.93
C PRO A 303 2.62 -9.02 15.08
N LEU A 304 3.33 -8.36 14.14
CA LEU A 304 3.53 -6.90 14.16
C LEU A 304 2.21 -6.16 13.94
N PHE A 305 1.35 -6.68 13.07
CA PHE A 305 0.03 -6.11 12.80
C PHE A 305 -0.93 -6.34 13.95
N GLN A 306 -0.89 -7.51 14.60
CA GLN A 306 -1.67 -7.75 15.84
C GLN A 306 -1.36 -6.73 16.95
N LEU A 307 -0.10 -6.30 17.03
CA LEU A 307 0.34 -5.32 18.03
C LEU A 307 -0.08 -3.88 17.67
N SER A 308 -0.16 -3.55 16.38
CA SER A 308 -0.22 -2.18 15.88
C SER A 308 -1.66 -1.65 15.77
N ASP A 309 -1.83 -0.33 15.79
CA ASP A 309 -3.11 0.34 15.51
C ASP A 309 -3.15 0.94 14.11
N TYR A 310 -1.97 1.33 13.61
CA TYR A 310 -1.79 1.93 12.30
C TYR A 310 -0.63 1.27 11.55
N TYR A 311 -0.78 1.11 10.24
CA TYR A 311 0.29 0.68 9.34
C TYR A 311 0.54 1.78 8.30
N ILE A 312 1.78 2.22 8.17
CA ILE A 312 2.18 3.25 7.21
C ILE A 312 2.79 2.58 5.98
N THR A 313 2.17 2.74 4.82
CA THR A 313 2.65 2.15 3.57
C THR A 313 3.86 2.90 3.02
N THR A 314 4.77 2.18 2.39
CA THR A 314 5.86 2.74 1.58
C THR A 314 5.70 2.30 0.13
N ARG A 315 6.74 2.44 -0.71
CA ARG A 315 6.80 1.85 -2.05
C ARG A 315 7.35 0.43 -2.06
N ALA A 316 7.54 -0.19 -0.91
CA ALA A 316 8.03 -1.55 -0.83
C ALA A 316 7.06 -2.51 -1.55
N LYS A 317 7.61 -3.52 -2.23
CA LYS A 317 6.82 -4.52 -2.97
C LYS A 317 5.87 -5.31 -2.08
N GLU A 318 6.20 -5.45 -0.79
CA GLU A 318 5.39 -6.13 0.22
C GLU A 318 4.16 -5.30 0.66
N THR A 319 3.98 -4.07 0.18
CA THR A 319 2.89 -3.18 0.61
C THR A 319 1.51 -3.82 0.43
N VAL A 320 1.26 -4.55 -0.66
CA VAL A 320 -0.03 -5.24 -0.84
C VAL A 320 -0.23 -6.35 0.19
N GLN A 321 0.79 -7.17 0.45
CA GLN A 321 0.72 -8.22 1.47
C GLN A 321 0.48 -7.62 2.86
N ARG A 322 1.22 -6.55 3.20
CA ARG A 322 1.13 -5.87 4.48
C ARG A 322 -0.21 -5.14 4.69
N THR A 323 -0.84 -4.63 3.63
CA THR A 323 -2.22 -4.12 3.74
C THR A 323 -3.23 -5.25 3.95
N CYS A 324 -3.04 -6.42 3.35
CA CYS A 324 -3.86 -7.60 3.66
C CYS A 324 -3.73 -8.02 5.13
N TYR A 325 -2.51 -7.96 5.71
CA TYR A 325 -2.32 -8.20 7.14
C TYR A 325 -2.98 -7.12 8.00
N ALA A 326 -2.90 -5.85 7.58
CA ALA A 326 -3.59 -4.77 8.27
C ALA A 326 -5.10 -5.01 8.30
N ASP A 327 -5.71 -5.37 7.17
CA ASP A 327 -7.14 -5.71 7.09
C ASP A 327 -7.49 -6.89 8.01
N MET A 328 -6.67 -7.94 8.02
CA MET A 328 -6.88 -9.14 8.84
C MET A 328 -6.97 -8.84 10.35
N TYR A 329 -6.28 -7.79 10.81
CA TYR A 329 -6.21 -7.39 12.21
C TYR A 329 -6.89 -6.04 12.51
N ASN A 330 -7.67 -5.50 11.58
CA ASN A 330 -8.34 -4.20 11.69
C ASN A 330 -7.37 -3.04 12.00
N VAL A 331 -6.14 -3.13 11.51
CA VAL A 331 -5.13 -2.07 11.60
C VAL A 331 -5.43 -1.02 10.55
N LYS A 332 -5.40 0.26 10.95
CA LYS A 332 -5.70 1.35 10.02
C LYS A 332 -4.52 1.64 9.10
N VAL A 333 -4.73 1.49 7.79
CA VAL A 333 -3.72 1.84 6.79
C VAL A 333 -3.62 3.36 6.61
N ILE A 334 -2.40 3.88 6.60
CA ILE A 334 -2.06 5.26 6.31
C ILE A 334 -1.07 5.28 5.14
N SER A 335 -1.38 6.10 4.15
CA SER A 335 -0.50 6.31 3.01
C SER A 335 0.69 7.20 3.39
N GLY A 336 1.91 6.66 3.25
CA GLY A 336 3.15 7.44 3.44
C GLY A 336 3.38 8.54 2.39
N VAL A 337 2.55 8.61 1.34
CA VAL A 337 2.61 9.65 0.29
C VAL A 337 1.52 10.71 0.42
N ASP A 338 0.65 10.58 1.43
CA ASP A 338 -0.39 11.58 1.69
C ASP A 338 0.21 12.87 2.29
N LYS A 339 -0.55 13.96 2.16
CA LYS A 339 -0.19 15.27 2.70
C LYS A 339 -1.34 15.83 3.55
N PRO A 340 -1.15 16.01 4.87
CA PRO A 340 -0.09 15.39 5.70
C PRO A 340 -0.23 13.85 5.76
N VAL A 341 0.83 13.15 6.21
CA VAL A 341 0.77 11.70 6.47
C VAL A 341 -0.04 11.46 7.75
N PHE A 342 0.23 12.23 8.80
CA PHE A 342 -0.44 12.11 10.10
C PHE A 342 -1.51 13.19 10.26
N TYR A 343 -2.73 12.79 10.63
CA TYR A 343 -3.89 13.68 10.83
C TYR A 343 -4.38 13.67 12.27
#